data_AF-A0A3D3PJ51-F1
#
_entry.id   AF-A0A3D3PJ51-F1
#
_cell.length_a   1.000
_cell.length_b   1.000
_cell.length_c   1.000
_cell.angle_alpha   90.00
_cell.angle_beta   90.00
_cell.angle_gamma   90.00
#
_symmetry.space_group_name_H-M   'P 1'
#
loop_
_entity.id
_entity.type
_entity.pdbx_description
1 polymer ?
#
loop_
_entity_poly.entity_id
_entity_poly.type
_entity_poly.pdbx_seq_one_letter_code
_entity_poly.pdbx_strand_id
1 'polypeptide(L)'
;MSNKVTIRRLATGVPGLDDLLGGGLPEFSFNLLAGTPGSGKTTLAHQIMFSLANPDRRALFFTVLGESPLKMLRYQQQFPFFDIKK
;
A
#
# COMPACT_ATOMS: atom_id res chain seq x y z
N MET A 1 21.10 -11.47 -28.71
CA MET A 1 19.78 -11.42 -28.02
C MET A 1 20.00 -10.74 -26.68
N SER A 2 19.43 -9.55 -26.48
CA SER A 2 19.56 -8.82 -25.20
C SER A 2 18.60 -9.45 -24.20
N ASN A 3 19.14 -10.22 -23.25
CA ASN A 3 18.34 -10.81 -22.18
C ASN A 3 18.01 -9.67 -21.20
N LYS A 4 16.75 -9.21 -21.20
CA LYS A 4 16.32 -8.11 -20.32
C LYS A 4 16.16 -8.64 -18.90
N VAL A 5 16.58 -7.85 -17.92
CA VAL A 5 16.36 -8.14 -16.50
C VAL A 5 14.85 -8.16 -16.23
N THR A 6 14.38 -9.18 -15.52
CA THR A 6 12.96 -9.31 -15.12
C THR A 6 12.75 -8.57 -13.80
N ILE A 7 11.79 -7.64 -13.77
CA ILE A 7 11.37 -6.93 -12.55
C ILE A 7 10.10 -7.61 -12.03
N ARG A 8 10.15 -8.20 -10.83
CA ARG A 8 8.96 -8.84 -10.25
C ARG A 8 7.94 -7.78 -9.82
N ARG A 9 6.68 -8.18 -9.78
CA ARG A 9 5.55 -7.32 -9.37
C ARG A 9 5.01 -7.78 -8.02
N LEU A 10 4.57 -6.81 -7.23
CA LEU A 10 3.96 -6.97 -5.92
C LEU A 10 2.48 -6.65 -6.05
N ALA A 11 1.63 -7.67 -5.95
CA ALA A 11 0.20 -7.51 -5.93
C ALA A 11 -0.21 -6.61 -4.75
N THR A 12 -0.91 -5.53 -5.05
CA THR A 12 -1.38 -4.56 -4.07
C THR A 12 -2.52 -5.10 -3.23
N GLY A 13 -3.31 -6.03 -3.77
CA GLY A 13 -4.55 -6.52 -3.14
C GLY A 13 -5.65 -5.46 -3.07
N VAL A 14 -5.50 -4.37 -3.82
CA VAL A 14 -6.54 -3.35 -4.01
C VAL A 14 -7.36 -3.76 -5.24
N PRO A 15 -8.68 -3.96 -5.12
CA PRO A 15 -9.51 -4.39 -6.26
C PRO A 15 -9.35 -3.48 -7.48
N GLY A 16 -9.05 -4.08 -8.63
CA GLY A 16 -8.87 -3.38 -9.92
C GLY A 16 -7.55 -2.61 -10.09
N LEU A 17 -6.80 -2.34 -9.02
CA LEU A 17 -5.53 -1.61 -9.13
C LEU A 17 -4.42 -2.47 -9.73
N ASP A 18 -4.35 -3.75 -9.37
CA ASP A 18 -3.33 -4.65 -9.90
C ASP A 18 -3.47 -4.82 -11.41
N ASP A 19 -4.70 -4.93 -11.92
CA ASP A 19 -4.99 -4.99 -13.35
C ASP A 19 -4.56 -3.69 -14.06
N LEU A 20 -4.90 -2.53 -13.46
CA LEU A 20 -4.51 -1.22 -13.97
C LEU A 20 -2.98 -1.05 -14.06
N LEU A 21 -2.24 -1.60 -13.09
CA LEU A 21 -0.78 -1.50 -13.01
C LEU A 21 -0.04 -2.62 -13.77
N GLY A 22 -0.76 -3.58 -14.35
CA GLY A 22 -0.18 -4.72 -15.06
C GLY A 22 0.46 -5.75 -14.12
N GLY A 23 -0.24 -6.11 -13.04
CA GLY A 23 0.19 -7.09 -12.04
C GLY A 23 0.68 -6.49 -10.71
N GLY A 24 0.46 -5.19 -10.49
CA GLY A 24 0.81 -4.50 -9.25
C GLY A 24 2.11 -3.67 -9.30
N LEU A 25 2.65 -3.35 -8.13
CA LEU A 25 3.79 -2.45 -7.98
C LEU A 25 5.12 -3.16 -8.33
N PRO A 26 6.05 -2.52 -9.06
CA PRO A 26 7.38 -3.09 -9.26
C PRO A 26 8.11 -3.30 -7.93
N GLU A 27 8.78 -4.44 -7.74
CA GLU A 27 9.61 -4.63 -6.56
C GLU A 27 10.78 -3.64 -6.52
N PHE A 28 11.27 -3.33 -5.32
CA PHE A 28 12.39 -2.40 -5.10
C PHE A 28 12.22 -1.03 -5.78
N SER A 29 10.99 -0.55 -5.92
CA SER A 29 10.66 0.72 -6.56
C SER A 29 10.21 1.79 -5.57
N PHE A 30 10.41 3.06 -5.95
CA PHE A 30 9.84 4.21 -5.29
C PHE A 30 8.57 4.65 -6.04
N ASN A 31 7.43 4.69 -5.34
CA ASN A 31 6.14 5.03 -5.95
C ASN A 31 5.55 6.26 -5.25
N LEU A 32 5.03 7.20 -6.04
CA LEU A 32 4.40 8.43 -5.53
C LEU A 32 2.87 8.36 -5.70
N LEU A 33 2.15 8.50 -4.59
CA LEU A 33 0.68 8.67 -4.59
C LEU A 33 0.33 10.16 -4.48
N ALA A 34 -0.04 10.79 -5.59
CA ALA A 34 -0.38 12.21 -5.66
C ALA A 34 -1.88 12.44 -5.90
N GLY A 35 -2.43 13.53 -5.36
CA GLY A 35 -3.85 13.88 -5.48
C GLY A 35 -4.29 14.93 -4.46
N THR A 36 -5.46 15.54 -4.68
CA THR A 36 -6.04 16.57 -3.82
C THR A 36 -6.37 16.07 -2.40
N PRO A 37 -6.47 16.95 -1.39
CA PRO A 37 -6.98 16.55 -0.08
C PRO A 37 -8.31 15.79 -0.18
N GLY A 38 -8.47 14.71 0.59
CA GLY A 38 -9.67 13.86 0.53
C GLY A 38 -9.70 12.84 -0.61
N SER A 39 -8.73 12.82 -1.53
CA SER A 39 -8.71 11.88 -2.67
C SER A 39 -8.39 10.41 -2.33
N GLY A 40 -8.30 10.05 -1.04
CA GLY A 40 -8.05 8.67 -0.61
C GLY A 40 -6.59 8.20 -0.59
N LYS A 41 -5.59 9.07 -0.78
CA LYS A 41 -4.15 8.69 -0.79
C LYS A 41 -3.73 7.87 0.43
N THR A 42 -4.07 8.36 1.62
CA THR A 42 -3.73 7.72 2.89
C THR A 42 -4.43 6.37 3.04
N THR A 43 -5.70 6.29 2.65
CA THR A 43 -6.47 5.05 2.65
C THR A 43 -5.86 4.02 1.71
N LEU A 44 -5.50 4.44 0.49
CA LEU A 44 -4.86 3.58 -0.50
C LEU A 44 -3.51 3.06 0.00
N ALA A 45 -2.67 3.94 0.56
CA ALA A 45 -1.38 3.54 1.13
C ALA A 45 -1.55 2.47 2.24
N HIS A 46 -2.54 2.63 3.12
CA HIS A 46 -2.82 1.64 4.15
C HIS A 46 -3.36 0.34 3.58
N GLN A 47 -4.29 0.39 2.63
CA GLN A 47 -4.84 -0.82 2.03
C GLN A 47 -3.75 -1.68 1.38
N ILE A 48 -2.83 -1.04 0.63
CA ILE A 48 -1.65 -1.72 0.05
C ILE A 48 -0.76 -2.29 1.16
N MET A 49 -0.50 -1.49 2.21
CA MET A 49 0.34 -1.90 3.33
C MET A 49 -0.23 -3.11 4.08
N PHE A 50 -1.49 -3.07 4.51
CA PHE A 50 -2.14 -4.17 5.23
C PHE A 50 -2.23 -5.43 4.37
N SER A 51 -2.48 -5.27 3.06
CA SER A 51 -2.49 -6.40 2.12
C SER A 51 -1.14 -7.10 2.05
N LEU A 52 -0.06 -6.33 1.85
CA LEU A 52 1.30 -6.85 1.69
C LEU A 52 1.94 -7.32 3.01
N ALA A 53 1.57 -6.72 4.14
CA ALA A 53 2.17 -7.03 5.44
C ALA A 53 1.86 -8.47 5.87
N ASN A 54 2.92 -9.20 6.26
CA ASN A 54 2.87 -10.55 6.84
C ASN A 54 4.19 -10.85 7.58
N PRO A 55 4.34 -11.99 8.28
CA PRO A 55 5.55 -12.31 9.04
C PRO A 55 6.87 -12.25 8.24
N ASP A 56 6.84 -12.59 6.95
CA ASP A 56 8.00 -12.56 6.05
C ASP A 56 8.20 -11.20 5.36
N ARG A 57 7.18 -10.34 5.39
CA ARG A 57 7.17 -9.03 4.76
C ARG A 57 6.64 -7.97 5.71
N ARG A 58 7.56 -7.37 6.46
CA ARG A 58 7.24 -6.26 7.37
C ARG A 58 6.95 -4.98 6.58
N ALA A 59 5.98 -4.21 7.05
CA ALA A 59 5.67 -2.90 6.52
C ALA A 59 5.75 -1.85 7.63
N LEU A 60 6.11 -0.62 7.25
CA LEU A 60 6.27 0.49 8.18
C LEU A 60 5.60 1.74 7.60
N PHE A 61 4.70 2.35 8.37
CA PHE A 61 4.07 3.61 8.02
C PHE A 61 4.71 4.76 8.79
N PHE A 62 5.23 5.75 8.07
CA PHE A 62 5.71 7.00 8.66
C PHE A 62 4.67 8.10 8.42
N THR A 63 4.23 8.74 9.51
CA THR A 63 3.37 9.93 9.43
C THR A 63 4.17 11.17 9.83
N VAL A 64 3.77 12.32 9.28
CA VAL A 64 4.27 13.64 9.69
C VAL A 64 3.40 14.19 10.83
N LEU A 65 3.85 15.27 11.49
CA LEU A 65 3.20 15.85 12.68
C LEU A 65 1.72 16.27 12.49
N GLY A 66 1.20 16.30 11.26
CA GLY A 66 -0.17 16.72 10.96
C GLY A 66 -1.25 15.73 11.43
N GLU A 67 -0.95 14.43 11.54
CA GLU A 67 -1.89 13.42 12.04
C GLU A 67 -1.20 12.43 12.97
N SER A 68 -1.76 12.25 14.18
CA SER A 68 -1.21 11.31 15.15
C SER A 68 -1.44 9.86 14.71
N PRO A 69 -0.46 8.95 14.93
CA PRO A 69 -0.62 7.54 14.58
C PRO A 69 -1.86 6.89 15.18
N LEU A 70 -2.22 7.25 16.42
CA LEU A 70 -3.40 6.72 17.10
C LEU A 70 -4.70 7.11 16.41
N LYS A 71 -4.82 8.36 15.94
CA LYS A 71 -5.99 8.82 15.18
C LYS A 71 -6.09 8.05 13.86
N MET A 72 -4.97 7.89 13.16
CA MET A 72 -4.92 7.16 11.90
C MET A 72 -5.35 5.69 12.07
N LEU A 73 -4.78 4.99 13.07
CA LEU A 73 -5.14 3.61 13.38
C LEU A 73 -6.63 3.47 13.71
N ARG A 74 -7.17 4.39 14.52
CA ARG A 74 -8.61 4.42 14.82
C ARG A 74 -9.47 4.52 13.56
N TYR A 75 -9.05 5.32 12.58
CA TYR A 75 -9.84 5.53 11.36
C TYR A 75 -9.72 4.33 10.43
N GLN A 76 -8.56 3.68 10.39
CA GLN A 76 -8.32 2.49 9.58
C GLN A 76 -9.15 1.29 10.03
N GLN A 77 -9.43 1.16 11.32
CA GLN A 77 -10.31 0.11 11.88
C GLN A 77 -11.73 0.10 11.28
N GLN A 78 -12.17 1.18 10.62
CA GLN A 78 -13.47 1.23 9.94
C GLN A 78 -13.48 0.55 8.57
N PHE A 79 -12.31 0.22 8.01
CA PHE A 79 -12.21 -0.38 6.69
C PHE A 79 -12.14 -1.91 6.76
N PRO A 80 -12.72 -2.61 5.75
CA PRO A 80 -12.76 -4.08 5.73
C PRO A 80 -11.38 -4.74 5.53
N PHE A 81 -10.38 -3.98 5.06
CA PHE A 81 -9.01 -4.48 4.91
C PHE A 81 -8.20 -4.43 6.21
N PHE A 82 -8.74 -3.85 7.29
CA PHE A 82 -8.08 -3.80 8.58
C PHE A 82 -8.35 -5.09 9.35
N ASP A 83 -7.32 -5.90 9.52
CA ASP A 83 -7.39 -7.17 10.26
C ASP A 83 -6.45 -7.13 11.47
N ILE A 84 -7.02 -7.24 12.66
CA ILE A 84 -6.29 -7.26 13.94
C ILE A 84 -5.53 -8.57 14.14
N LYS A 85 -5.98 -9.66 13.48
CA LYS A 85 -5.45 -11.01 13.68
C LYS A 85 -4.33 -11.36 12.70
N LYS A 86 -4.07 -10.48 11.74
CA LYS A 86 -3.01 -10.63 10.74
C LYS A 86 -1.65 -10.24 11.33
#